data_AF-A0A0R1QEY1-F1
#
_entry.id   AF-A0A0R1QEY1-F1
#
_cell.length_a   1.000
_cell.length_b   1.000
_cell.length_c   1.000
_cell.angle_alpha   90.00
_cell.angle_beta   90.00
_cell.angle_gamma   90.00
#
_symmetry.space_group_name_H-M   'P 1'
#
loop_
_entity.id
_entity.type
_entity.pdbx_description
1 polymer ?
#
loop_
_entity_poly.entity_id
_entity_poly.type
_entity_poly.pdbx_seq_one_letter_code
_entity_poly.pdbx_strand_id
1 'polypeptide(L)' 'MEYLRKRMKFLLIITFSVAVILFVQFELHNDHNLDLKKVGIYMTLLKIFAGGYGIYGLIQFFRVK' A
#
# COMPACT_ATOMS: atom_id res chain seq x y z
N MET A 1 -9.48 -25.51 3.33
CA MET A 1 -9.77 -24.49 2.29
C MET A 1 -9.92 -23.06 2.83
N GLU A 2 -10.21 -22.82 4.11
CA GLU A 2 -10.29 -21.45 4.66
C GLU A 2 -8.93 -20.74 4.80
N TYR A 3 -7.88 -21.48 5.11
CA TYR A 3 -6.52 -20.95 5.27
C TYR A 3 -5.98 -20.28 3.99
N LEU A 4 -6.07 -20.97 2.86
CA LEU A 4 -5.71 -20.45 1.54
C LEU A 4 -6.54 -19.22 1.14
N ARG A 5 -7.83 -19.21 1.48
CA ARG A 5 -8.74 -18.09 1.19
C ARG A 5 -8.37 -16.82 1.98
N LYS A 6 -7.96 -16.97 3.25
CA LYS A 6 -7.44 -15.84 4.05
C LYS A 6 -6.15 -15.27 3.46
N ARG A 7 -5.23 -16.12 3.03
CA ARG A 7 -3.95 -15.70 2.42
C ARG A 7 -4.13 -15.01 1.06
N MET A 8 -5.06 -15.46 0.22
CA MET A 8 -5.31 -14.82 -1.09
C MET A 8 -5.92 -13.42 -0.96
N LYS A 9 -6.91 -13.23 -0.08
CA LYS A 9 -7.46 -11.88 0.19
C LYS A 9 -6.38 -10.91 0.64
N PHE A 10 -5.41 -11.43 1.37
CA PHE A 10 -4.33 -10.67 1.94
C PHE A 10 -3.28 -10.25 0.92
N LEU A 11 -2.86 -11.18 0.07
CA LEU A 11 -2.03 -10.89 -1.10
C LEU A 11 -2.69 -9.82 -1.98
N LEU A 12 -4.00 -9.93 -2.17
CA LEU A 12 -4.78 -8.96 -2.95
C LEU A 12 -4.75 -7.55 -2.33
N ILE A 13 -4.85 -7.44 -0.99
CA ILE A 13 -4.73 -6.14 -0.27
C ILE A 13 -3.33 -5.54 -0.43
N ILE A 14 -2.28 -6.36 -0.34
CA ILE A 14 -0.89 -5.92 -0.52
C ILE A 14 -0.67 -5.44 -1.95
N THR A 15 -1.04 -6.23 -2.95
CA THR A 15 -0.89 -5.86 -4.37
C THR A 15 -1.69 -4.61 -4.71
N PHE A 16 -2.91 -4.46 -4.17
CA PHE A 16 -3.72 -3.27 -4.35
C PHE A 16 -3.09 -2.03 -3.71
N SER A 17 -2.53 -2.15 -2.50
CA SER A 17 -1.84 -1.05 -1.83
C SER A 17 -0.60 -0.58 -2.60
N VAL A 18 0.19 -1.52 -3.13
CA VAL A 18 1.37 -1.21 -3.96
C VAL A 18 0.97 -0.53 -5.27
N ALA A 19 -0.10 -0.99 -5.92
CA ALA A 19 -0.60 -0.39 -7.16
C ALA A 19 -1.06 1.06 -6.94
N VAL A 20 -1.76 1.35 -5.85
CA VAL A 20 -2.20 2.72 -5.52
C VAL A 20 -1.00 3.65 -5.27
N ILE A 21 0.02 3.18 -4.54
CA ILE A 21 1.23 3.97 -4.31
C ILE A 21 1.95 4.27 -5.62
N LEU A 22 2.11 3.26 -6.49
CA LEU A 22 2.75 3.43 -7.81
C LEU A 22 1.97 4.38 -8.71
N PHE A 23 0.64 4.27 -8.73
CA PHE A 23 -0.24 5.14 -9.51
C PHE A 23 -0.13 6.60 -9.05
N VAL A 24 -0.21 6.84 -7.74
CA VAL A 24 -0.04 8.19 -7.17
C VAL A 24 1.34 8.76 -7.47
N GLN A 25 2.39 7.93 -7.38
CA GLN A 25 3.76 8.34 -7.65
C GLN A 25 3.98 8.65 -9.15
N PHE A 26 3.27 7.97 -10.04
CA PHE A 26 3.26 8.24 -11.48
C PHE A 26 2.57 9.56 -11.82
N GLU A 27 1.38 9.81 -11.26
CA GLU A 27 0.66 11.08 -11.41
C GLU A 27 1.49 12.29 -10.94
N LEU A 28 2.15 12.16 -9.78
CA LEU A 28 3.06 13.18 -9.24
C LEU A 28 4.29 13.46 -10.13
N HIS A 29 4.74 12.48 -10.90
CA HIS A 29 5.89 12.65 -11.79
C HIS A 29 5.49 13.36 -13.10
N ASN A 30 4.25 13.15 -13.56
CA ASN A 30 3.75 13.71 -14.82
C ASN A 30 3.14 15.11 -14.66
N ASP A 31 2.70 15.49 -13.47
CA ASP A 31 2.00 16.76 -13.27
C ASP A 31 2.91 17.83 -12.63
N HIS A 32 3.35 18.79 -13.45
CA HIS A 32 4.26 19.86 -13.07
C HIS A 32 3.60 21.00 -12.26
N ASN A 33 2.27 20.98 -12.07
CA ASN A 33 1.51 22.08 -11.49
C ASN A 33 0.89 21.78 -10.11
N LEU A 34 1.23 20.65 -9.50
CA LEU A 34 0.75 20.26 -8.17
C LEU A 34 1.52 20.98 -7.05
N ASP A 35 0.78 21.44 -6.05
CA ASP A 35 1.33 21.98 -4.79
C ASP A 35 2.01 20.83 -4.00
N LEU A 36 3.27 20.55 -4.37
CA LEU A 36 4.13 19.48 -3.86
C LEU A 36 4.18 19.43 -2.32
N LYS A 37 3.97 20.57 -1.66
CA LYS A 37 3.99 20.67 -0.21
C LYS A 37 2.79 20.00 0.43
N LYS A 38 1.59 20.17 -0.13
CA LYS A 38 0.38 19.50 0.35
C LYS A 38 0.38 18.03 -0.06
N VAL A 39 0.65 17.75 -1.33
CA VAL A 39 0.62 16.37 -1.86
C VAL A 39 1.71 15.49 -1.20
N GLY A 40 2.89 16.04 -0.92
CA GLY A 40 3.96 15.33 -0.23
C GLY A 40 3.61 14.88 1.19
N ILE A 41 2.85 15.68 1.95
CA ILE A 41 2.40 15.33 3.31
C ILE A 41 1.40 14.17 3.25
N TYR A 42 0.40 14.25 2.37
CA TYR A 42 -0.57 13.16 2.19
C TYR A 42 0.10 11.89 1.67
N MET A 43 1.08 12.00 0.77
CA MET A 43 1.83 10.86 0.26
C MET A 43 2.71 10.20 1.33
N THR A 44 3.30 11.00 2.22
CA THR A 44 4.10 10.49 3.36
C THR A 44 3.22 9.71 4.33
N LEU A 45 2.05 10.27 4.67
CA LEU A 45 1.06 9.56 5.49
C LEU A 45 0.59 8.26 4.81
N LEU A 46 0.22 8.33 3.52
CA LEU A 46 -0.22 7.16 2.76
C LEU A 46 0.83 6.05 2.73
N LYS A 47 2.11 6.40 2.50
CA LYS A 47 3.23 5.44 2.55
C LYS A 47 3.41 4.81 3.93
N ILE A 48 3.27 5.58 5.00
CA ILE A 48 3.38 5.07 6.37
C ILE A 48 2.23 4.11 6.68
N PHE A 49 0.98 4.48 6.36
CA PHE A 49 -0.18 3.61 6.57
C PHE A 49 -0.11 2.33 5.74
N ALA A 50 0.24 2.44 4.45
CA ALA A 50 0.36 1.27 3.58
C ALA A 50 1.56 0.39 3.95
N GLY A 51 2.68 0.98 4.38
CA GLY A 51 3.83 0.25 4.93
C GLY A 51 3.47 -0.49 6.22
N GLY A 52 2.75 0.16 7.13
CA GLY A 52 2.25 -0.45 8.37
C GLY A 52 1.29 -1.62 8.10
N TYR A 53 0.36 -1.45 7.14
CA TYR A 53 -0.52 -2.53 6.69
C TYR A 53 0.24 -3.67 5.99
N GLY A 54 1.27 -3.35 5.20
CA GLY A 54 2.13 -4.33 4.54
C GLY A 54 3.05 -5.11 5.50
N ILE A 55 3.44 -4.53 6.63
CA ILE A 55 4.17 -5.23 7.70
C ILE A 55 3.21 -6.08 8.54
N TYR A 56 2.05 -5.53 8.93
CA TYR A 56 1.01 -6.25 9.66
C TYR A 56 0.55 -7.49 8.89
N GLY A 57 0.20 -7.26 7.62
CA GLY A 57 0.82 -7.90 6.47
C GLY A 57 1.58 -9.23 6.68
N LEU A 58 2.86 -9.11 6.40
CA LEU A 58 3.84 -10.17 6.53
C LEU A 58 3.74 -10.92 7.87
N ILE A 59 3.56 -10.21 8.98
CA ILE A 59 3.47 -10.83 10.31
C ILE A 59 2.27 -11.79 10.39
N GLN A 60 1.09 -11.39 9.92
CA GLN A 60 -0.08 -12.28 9.88
C GLN A 60 0.19 -13.47 8.96
N PHE A 61 0.82 -13.26 7.80
CA PHE A 61 1.12 -14.33 6.86
C PHE A 61 2.02 -15.42 7.45
N PHE A 62 3.05 -15.03 8.19
CA PHE A 62 3.98 -15.94 8.88
C PHE A 62 3.44 -16.51 10.20
N ARG A 63 2.49 -15.82 10.86
CA ARG A 63 1.90 -16.25 12.13
C ARG A 63 0.83 -17.33 11.96
N VAL A 64 0.15 -17.44 10.81
CA VAL A 64 -0.83 -18.53 10.61
C VAL A 64 -0.07 -19.86 10.40
N LYS A 65 0.04 -20.67 11.45
CA LYS A 65 0.33 -22.11 11.35
C LYS A 65 -0.86 -22.85 10.76
#